data_AF-A0A9P7V9T5-F1
#
_entry.id   AF-A0A9P7V9T5-F1
#
_cell.length_a   1.000
_cell.length_b   1.000
_cell.length_c   1.000
_cell.angle_alpha   90.00
_cell.angle_beta   90.00
_cell.angle_gamma   90.00
#
_symmetry.space_group_name_H-M   'P 1'
#
loop_
_entity.id
_entity.type
_entity.pdbx_description
1 polymer ?
#
loop_
_entity_poly.entity_id
_entity_poly.type
_entity_poly.pdbx_seq_one_letter_code
_entity_poly.pdbx_strand_id
1 'polypeptide(L)'
;MFESLVQDNFCQSSAQFSQILASLTPSLQSLMTAARFALKNAANEDYLFPHFPQTNVQELMLKYETQNELLTAEDLTNIENDVPFSEQPPTPSPQDTEDPLISAWKILVWKKRQSRYERIRIQKHSDVITGEIQEEEMFNLDDKQLLSRQQITMRMESDRESHKRSKETLWIVNRPHEPNYVTEEEFAHNYWNKVQKMSSEEYSSLLDVLGDLNKLVRSSFKDNIA
;
A
#
# COMPACT_ATOMS: atom_id res chain seq x y z
N MET A 1 20.60 8.98 12.70
CA MET A 1 21.41 9.33 11.50
C MET A 1 21.52 8.16 10.52
N PHE A 2 21.64 6.91 10.98
CA PHE A 2 21.55 5.71 10.12
C PHE A 2 20.12 5.43 9.59
N GLU A 3 19.08 5.73 10.36
CA GLU A 3 17.68 5.46 9.97
C GLU A 3 17.15 6.38 8.86
N SER A 4 17.61 7.64 8.77
CA SER A 4 17.24 8.53 7.66
C SER A 4 17.86 8.08 6.33
N LEU A 5 19.11 7.60 6.37
CA LEU A 5 19.81 7.03 5.21
C LEU A 5 19.11 5.78 4.67
N VAL A 6 18.57 4.94 5.56
CA VAL A 6 17.85 3.73 5.18
C VAL A 6 16.52 4.07 4.50
N GLN A 7 15.80 5.07 5.01
CA GLN A 7 14.52 5.52 4.45
C GLN A 7 14.65 6.29 3.13
N ASP A 8 15.72 7.08 2.99
CA ASP A 8 16.09 7.75 1.74
C ASP A 8 16.47 6.73 0.66
N ASN A 9 17.23 5.68 1.03
CA ASN A 9 17.60 4.59 0.11
C ASN A 9 16.37 3.82 -0.43
N PHE A 10 15.30 3.67 0.36
CA PHE A 10 14.08 2.96 -0.09
C PHE A 10 13.28 3.74 -1.13
N CYS A 11 13.05 5.03 -0.89
CA CYS A 11 12.37 5.91 -1.85
C CYS A 11 13.20 6.04 -3.13
N GLN A 12 14.53 6.09 -2.99
CA GLN A 12 15.44 6.17 -4.11
C GLN A 12 15.44 4.88 -4.95
N SER A 13 15.42 3.69 -4.33
CA SER A 13 15.32 2.42 -5.04
C SER A 13 14.00 2.28 -5.81
N SER A 14 12.88 2.75 -5.25
CA SER A 14 11.58 2.77 -5.96
C SER A 14 11.63 3.72 -7.16
N ALA A 15 12.11 4.95 -6.98
CA ALA A 15 12.23 5.93 -8.06
C ALA A 15 13.19 5.46 -9.18
N GLN A 16 14.31 4.83 -8.82
CA GLN A 16 15.25 4.23 -9.77
C GLN A 16 14.61 3.08 -10.53
N PHE A 17 13.84 2.21 -9.86
CA PHE A 17 13.14 1.13 -10.53
C PHE A 17 12.07 1.66 -11.50
N SER A 18 11.29 2.68 -11.11
CA SER A 18 10.34 3.34 -11.99
C SER A 18 11.02 3.95 -13.22
N GLN A 19 12.20 4.56 -13.08
CA GLN A 19 12.97 5.07 -14.21
C GLN A 19 13.47 3.95 -15.14
N ILE A 20 13.96 2.84 -14.58
CA ILE A 20 14.38 1.67 -15.35
C ILE A 20 13.20 1.09 -16.14
N LEU A 21 12.03 0.96 -15.50
CA LEU A 21 10.79 0.51 -16.13
C LEU A 21 10.27 1.48 -17.20
N ALA A 22 10.41 2.80 -17.01
CA ALA A 22 10.02 3.79 -18.01
C ALA A 22 10.94 3.81 -19.24
N SER A 23 12.22 3.46 -19.06
CA SER A 23 13.22 3.37 -20.14
C SER A 23 13.29 1.99 -20.82
N LEU A 24 12.39 1.07 -20.46
CA LEU A 24 12.50 -0.33 -20.83
C LEU A 24 12.23 -0.51 -22.33
N THR A 25 13.26 -0.94 -23.04
CA THR A 25 13.16 -1.31 -24.46
C THR A 25 12.89 -2.81 -24.57
N PRO A 26 12.30 -3.30 -25.68
CA PRO A 26 12.10 -4.73 -25.95
C PRO A 26 13.42 -5.44 -26.30
N SER A 27 14.49 -5.14 -25.56
CA SER A 27 15.79 -5.78 -25.66
C SER A 27 16.02 -6.65 -24.41
N LEU A 28 16.53 -7.86 -24.63
CA LEU A 28 16.82 -8.82 -23.55
C LEU A 28 17.73 -8.22 -22.47
N GLN A 29 18.69 -7.38 -22.87
CA GLN A 29 19.62 -6.72 -21.95
C GLN A 29 18.93 -5.70 -21.04
N SER A 30 17.98 -4.92 -21.57
CA SER A 30 17.17 -3.98 -20.79
C SER A 30 16.32 -4.72 -19.75
N LEU A 31 15.72 -5.85 -20.15
CA LEU A 31 14.86 -6.65 -19.29
C LEU A 31 15.64 -7.39 -18.19
N MET A 32 16.82 -7.93 -18.52
CA MET A 32 17.75 -8.54 -17.56
C MET A 32 18.27 -7.54 -16.53
N THR A 33 18.45 -6.29 -16.91
CA THR A 33 18.91 -5.22 -16.00
C THR A 33 17.82 -4.88 -14.99
N ALA A 34 16.56 -4.77 -15.43
CA ALA A 34 15.41 -4.58 -14.55
C ALA A 34 15.21 -5.77 -13.59
N ALA A 35 15.29 -7.01 -14.10
CA ALA A 35 15.16 -8.22 -13.28
C ALA A 35 16.26 -8.35 -12.21
N ARG A 36 17.52 -8.06 -12.56
CA ARG A 36 18.62 -8.04 -11.60
C ARG A 36 18.45 -6.96 -10.53
N PHE A 37 17.94 -5.79 -10.91
CA PHE A 37 17.66 -4.71 -9.96
C PHE A 37 16.55 -5.10 -8.98
N ALA A 38 15.49 -5.74 -9.47
CA ALA A 38 14.40 -6.25 -8.63
C ALA A 38 14.88 -7.34 -7.66
N LEU A 39 15.66 -8.31 -8.14
CA LEU A 39 16.21 -9.38 -7.30
C LEU A 39 17.20 -8.85 -6.25
N LYS A 40 18.04 -7.87 -6.59
CA LYS A 40 18.97 -7.24 -5.66
C LYS A 40 18.26 -6.48 -4.54
N ASN A 41 17.06 -5.99 -4.79
CA ASN A 41 16.24 -5.23 -3.85
C ASN A 41 15.00 -6.00 -3.38
N ALA A 42 15.00 -7.33 -3.46
CA ALA A 42 13.85 -8.18 -3.14
C ALA A 42 13.35 -8.03 -1.69
N ALA A 43 14.22 -7.62 -0.74
CA ALA A 43 13.85 -7.29 0.63
C ALA A 43 12.87 -6.10 0.73
N ASN A 44 12.70 -5.32 -0.34
CA ASN A 44 11.84 -4.14 -0.43
C ASN A 44 10.67 -4.34 -1.40
N GLU A 45 10.19 -5.58 -1.54
CA GLU A 45 9.11 -6.00 -2.44
C GLU A 45 7.88 -5.07 -2.36
N ASP A 46 7.45 -4.64 -1.18
CA ASP A 46 6.27 -3.77 -1.01
C ASP A 46 6.30 -2.46 -1.84
N TYR A 47 7.49 -1.96 -2.21
CA TYR A 47 7.67 -0.69 -2.94
C TYR A 47 7.96 -0.84 -4.44
N LEU A 48 8.23 -2.07 -4.90
CA LEU A 48 8.59 -2.36 -6.30
C LEU A 48 7.38 -2.75 -7.14
N PHE A 49 6.39 -3.41 -6.53
CA PHE A 49 5.24 -4.00 -7.22
C PHE A 49 4.18 -3.02 -7.74
N PRO A 50 3.97 -1.82 -7.15
CA PRO A 50 3.01 -0.85 -7.70
C PRO A 50 3.34 -0.35 -9.11
N HIS A 51 4.58 -0.53 -9.57
CA HIS A 51 5.09 0.07 -10.81
C HIS A 51 5.09 -0.85 -12.04
N PHE A 52 4.66 -2.11 -11.91
CA PHE A 52 4.61 -3.00 -13.09
C PHE A 52 3.54 -2.51 -14.09
N PRO A 53 3.87 -2.40 -15.40
CA PRO A 53 2.95 -1.87 -16.40
C PRO A 53 1.71 -2.77 -16.56
N GLN A 54 0.55 -2.16 -16.37
CA GLN A 54 -0.78 -2.79 -16.31
C GLN A 54 -1.28 -3.34 -17.67
N THR A 55 -0.55 -3.17 -18.76
CA THR A 55 -1.10 -3.28 -20.12
C THR A 55 -1.25 -4.70 -20.68
N ASN A 56 -0.66 -5.71 -20.03
CA ASN A 56 -0.95 -7.13 -20.34
C ASN A 56 -1.26 -7.97 -19.09
N VAL A 57 -1.13 -7.34 -17.91
CA VAL A 57 -1.38 -7.94 -16.60
C VAL A 57 -2.84 -7.78 -16.22
N GLN A 58 -3.58 -6.80 -16.75
CA GLN A 58 -5.01 -6.61 -16.47
C GLN A 58 -5.89 -7.81 -16.87
N GLU A 59 -5.64 -8.47 -18.00
CA GLU A 59 -6.45 -9.64 -18.40
C GLU A 59 -6.17 -10.88 -17.51
N LEU A 60 -4.93 -11.02 -17.02
CA LEU A 60 -4.55 -12.04 -16.04
C LEU A 60 -5.02 -11.68 -14.62
N MET A 61 -4.95 -10.40 -14.23
CA MET A 61 -5.48 -9.90 -12.96
C MET A 61 -6.99 -10.07 -12.92
N LEU A 62 -7.73 -9.79 -13.99
CA LEU A 62 -9.18 -9.95 -14.02
C LEU A 62 -9.60 -11.43 -13.85
N LYS A 63 -8.84 -12.38 -14.44
CA LYS A 63 -9.04 -13.82 -14.28
C LYS A 63 -8.71 -14.34 -12.87
N TYR A 64 -7.84 -13.65 -12.12
CA TYR A 64 -7.39 -14.07 -10.79
C TYR A 64 -8.00 -13.24 -9.63
N GLU A 65 -8.45 -12.01 -9.85
CA GLU A 65 -9.24 -11.20 -8.91
C GLU A 65 -10.65 -11.77 -8.74
N THR A 66 -11.17 -12.44 -9.76
CA THR A 66 -12.38 -13.28 -9.65
C THR A 66 -12.17 -14.51 -8.76
N GLN A 67 -10.92 -14.93 -8.51
CA GLN A 67 -10.54 -15.91 -7.48
C GLN A 67 -10.15 -15.21 -6.17
N ASN A 68 -11.08 -14.45 -5.59
CA ASN A 68 -10.90 -13.73 -4.33
C ASN A 68 -10.59 -14.64 -3.11
N GLU A 69 -10.60 -15.97 -3.31
CA GLU A 69 -10.04 -16.98 -2.41
C GLU A 69 -8.67 -17.47 -2.91
N LEU A 70 -7.61 -16.75 -2.55
CA LEU A 70 -6.23 -17.23 -2.72
C LEU A 70 -5.93 -18.52 -1.93
N LEU A 71 -6.72 -18.83 -0.90
CA LEU A 71 -6.64 -20.08 -0.15
C LEU A 71 -7.74 -21.03 -0.61
N THR A 72 -7.39 -22.27 -0.89
CA THR A 72 -8.38 -23.30 -1.19
C THR A 72 -9.04 -23.81 0.09
N ALA A 73 -10.21 -24.47 -0.02
CA ALA A 73 -10.83 -25.15 1.12
C ALA A 73 -9.89 -26.17 1.79
N GLU A 74 -9.04 -26.82 1.00
CA GLU A 74 -7.98 -27.71 1.47
C GLU A 74 -6.93 -26.97 2.32
N ASP A 75 -6.49 -25.78 1.88
CA ASP A 75 -5.57 -24.96 2.67
C ASP A 75 -6.14 -24.61 4.04
N LEU A 76 -7.44 -24.31 4.12
CA LEU A 76 -8.11 -24.00 5.38
C LEU A 76 -8.10 -25.21 6.32
N THR A 77 -8.35 -26.41 5.79
CA THR A 77 -8.25 -27.65 6.60
C THR A 77 -6.81 -27.96 7.03
N ASN A 78 -5.82 -27.65 6.19
CA ASN A 78 -4.40 -27.83 6.54
C ASN A 78 -3.94 -26.83 7.60
N ILE A 79 -4.44 -25.58 7.53
CA ILE A 79 -4.23 -24.56 8.57
C ILE A 79 -4.82 -25.04 9.90
N GLU A 80 -6.03 -25.60 9.91
CA GLU A 80 -6.66 -26.10 11.13
C GLU A 80 -5.86 -27.22 11.80
N ASN A 81 -5.22 -28.08 11.00
CA ASN A 81 -4.38 -29.19 11.47
C ASN A 81 -2.91 -28.80 11.73
N ASP A 82 -2.57 -27.50 11.72
CA ASP A 82 -1.23 -26.97 11.91
C ASP A 82 -0.17 -27.52 10.93
N VAL A 83 -0.57 -27.84 9.70
CA VAL A 83 0.35 -28.37 8.69
C VAL A 83 1.12 -27.22 8.02
N PRO A 84 2.46 -27.29 7.89
CA PRO A 84 3.23 -26.28 7.16
C PRO A 84 2.91 -26.27 5.65
N PHE A 85 3.02 -25.10 5.03
CA PHE A 85 2.81 -24.95 3.59
C PHE A 85 3.89 -25.72 2.82
N SER A 86 3.54 -26.38 1.71
CA SER A 86 4.51 -27.09 0.88
C SER A 86 5.50 -26.11 0.25
N GLU A 87 6.80 -26.28 0.51
CA GLU A 87 7.86 -25.37 0.06
C GLU A 87 8.20 -25.49 -1.43
N GLN A 88 7.68 -26.50 -2.12
CA GLN A 88 8.00 -26.70 -3.52
C GLN A 88 7.16 -25.75 -4.39
N PRO A 89 7.78 -24.78 -5.09
CA PRO A 89 7.07 -24.01 -6.10
C PRO A 89 6.59 -24.98 -7.19
N PRO A 90 5.49 -24.67 -7.90
CA PRO A 90 5.12 -25.41 -9.08
C PRO A 90 6.31 -25.34 -10.06
N THR A 91 7.08 -26.42 -10.17
CA THR A 91 8.17 -26.52 -11.13
C THR A 91 7.56 -26.41 -12.53
N PRO A 92 7.97 -25.42 -13.34
CA PRO A 92 7.59 -25.43 -14.74
C PRO A 92 8.16 -26.70 -15.36
N SER A 93 7.30 -27.53 -15.94
CA SER A 93 7.74 -28.70 -16.69
C SER A 93 8.72 -28.21 -17.77
N PRO A 94 9.85 -28.89 -18.02
CA PRO A 94 10.78 -28.51 -19.09
C PRO A 94 10.17 -28.60 -20.51
N GLN A 95 8.88 -28.95 -20.63
CA GLN A 95 8.12 -29.01 -21.87
C GLN A 95 7.21 -27.80 -22.10
N ASP A 96 7.07 -26.89 -21.13
CA ASP A 96 6.20 -25.73 -21.26
C ASP A 96 6.97 -24.55 -21.88
N THR A 97 6.76 -24.34 -23.18
CA THR A 97 7.06 -23.08 -23.88
C THR A 97 6.13 -21.96 -23.41
N GLU A 98 6.08 -21.69 -22.11
CA GLU A 98 5.35 -20.55 -21.56
C GLU A 98 6.25 -19.33 -21.47
N ASP A 99 5.68 -18.15 -21.72
CA ASP A 99 6.37 -16.87 -21.61
C ASP A 99 7.03 -16.73 -20.21
N PRO A 100 8.33 -16.38 -20.13
CA PRO A 100 9.02 -16.19 -18.85
C PRO A 100 8.30 -15.23 -17.90
N LEU A 101 7.54 -14.27 -18.43
CA LEU A 101 6.73 -13.36 -17.62
C LEU A 101 5.58 -14.08 -16.90
N ILE A 102 4.93 -15.04 -17.57
CA ILE A 102 3.83 -15.84 -17.01
C ILE A 102 4.36 -16.76 -15.91
N SER A 103 5.53 -17.37 -16.12
CA SER A 103 6.19 -18.20 -15.13
C SER A 103 6.56 -17.39 -13.87
N ALA A 104 7.16 -16.21 -14.05
CA ALA A 104 7.45 -15.30 -12.94
C ALA A 104 6.18 -14.91 -12.18
N TRP A 105 5.09 -14.61 -12.89
CA TRP A 105 3.80 -14.28 -12.27
C TRP A 105 3.21 -15.44 -11.46
N LYS A 106 3.28 -16.68 -11.97
CA LYS A 106 2.83 -17.88 -11.23
C LYS A 106 3.61 -18.06 -9.92
N ILE A 107 4.92 -17.83 -9.94
CA ILE A 107 5.77 -17.91 -8.74
C ILE A 107 5.38 -16.83 -7.72
N LEU A 108 5.12 -15.60 -8.18
CA LEU A 108 4.72 -14.49 -7.32
C LEU A 108 3.36 -14.73 -6.66
N VAL A 109 2.38 -15.23 -7.43
CA VAL A 109 1.06 -15.61 -6.88
C VAL A 109 1.19 -16.75 -5.86
N TRP A 110 2.04 -17.75 -6.15
CA TRP A 110 2.33 -18.84 -5.22
C TRP A 110 2.95 -18.33 -3.90
N LYS A 111 3.94 -17.42 -3.98
CA LYS A 111 4.54 -16.78 -2.80
C LYS A 111 3.53 -15.97 -1.98
N LYS A 112 2.62 -15.26 -2.66
CA LYS A 112 1.53 -14.52 -1.99
C LYS A 112 0.58 -15.46 -1.25
N ARG A 113 0.23 -16.60 -1.83
CA ARG A 113 -0.59 -17.65 -1.19
C ARG A 113 0.13 -18.25 0.02
N GLN A 114 1.41 -18.62 -0.12
CA GLN A 114 2.26 -19.12 0.98
C GLN A 114 2.26 -18.15 2.17
N SER A 115 2.58 -16.88 1.92
CA SER A 115 2.65 -15.85 2.98
C SER A 115 1.32 -15.66 3.71
N ARG A 116 0.19 -15.76 3.01
CA ARG A 116 -1.14 -15.63 3.62
C ARG A 116 -1.47 -16.86 4.46
N TYR A 117 -1.17 -18.05 3.96
CA TYR A 117 -1.35 -19.32 4.66
C TYR A 117 -0.62 -19.35 6.01
N GLU A 118 0.69 -19.07 5.98
CA GLU A 118 1.54 -19.15 7.17
C GLU A 118 1.12 -18.13 8.24
N ARG A 119 0.74 -16.91 7.84
CA ARG A 119 0.23 -15.89 8.77
C ARG A 119 -1.02 -16.37 9.52
N ILE A 120 -1.99 -16.93 8.81
CA ILE A 120 -3.23 -17.39 9.43
C ILE A 120 -2.96 -18.58 10.36
N ARG A 121 -2.06 -19.50 9.94
CA ARG A 121 -1.62 -20.62 10.77
C ARG A 121 -0.96 -20.16 12.07
N ILE A 122 0.02 -19.26 11.97
CA ILE A 122 0.70 -18.68 13.14
C ILE A 122 -0.32 -17.96 14.03
N GLN A 123 -1.23 -17.17 13.46
CA GLN A 123 -2.24 -16.46 14.25
C GLN A 123 -3.18 -17.41 15.02
N LYS A 124 -3.50 -18.58 14.46
CA LYS A 124 -4.35 -19.58 15.12
C LYS A 124 -3.63 -20.43 16.15
N HIS A 125 -2.37 -20.79 15.90
CA HIS A 125 -1.62 -21.78 16.68
C HIS A 125 -0.41 -21.23 17.44
N SER A 126 -0.17 -19.92 17.42
CA SER A 126 0.86 -19.30 18.26
C SER A 126 0.37 -19.12 19.69
N ASP A 127 1.19 -19.56 20.64
CA ASP A 127 0.93 -19.35 22.06
C ASP A 127 1.13 -17.87 22.42
N VAL A 128 0.11 -17.25 23.00
CA VAL A 128 0.20 -15.89 23.54
C VAL A 128 0.96 -15.96 24.87
N ILE A 129 2.23 -15.55 24.86
CA ILE A 129 3.04 -15.45 26.08
C ILE A 129 2.47 -14.31 26.95
N THR A 130 1.86 -14.67 28.07
CA THR A 130 1.18 -13.74 29.02
C THR A 130 1.98 -13.48 30.31
N GLY A 131 3.24 -13.94 30.38
CA GLY A 131 4.13 -13.71 31.53
C GLY A 131 4.89 -12.38 31.46
N GLU A 132 5.32 -11.86 32.62
CA GLU A 132 6.31 -10.77 32.70
C GLU A 132 7.65 -11.26 32.12
N ILE A 133 8.03 -10.70 30.98
CA ILE A 133 9.29 -11.02 30.28
C ILE A 133 10.44 -10.34 31.03
N GLN A 134 11.38 -11.11 31.57
CA GLN A 134 12.58 -10.56 32.18
C GLN A 134 13.54 -10.02 31.10
N GLU A 135 14.24 -8.92 31.38
CA GLU A 135 15.13 -8.26 30.41
C GLU A 135 16.21 -9.20 29.85
N GLU A 136 16.66 -10.18 30.63
CA GLU A 136 17.66 -11.18 30.24
C GLU A 136 17.11 -12.25 29.26
N GLU A 137 15.80 -12.53 29.30
CA GLU A 137 15.10 -13.38 28.32
C GLU A 137 14.78 -12.62 27.02
N MET A 138 14.71 -11.29 27.11
CA MET A 138 14.45 -10.39 25.98
C MET A 138 15.61 -10.37 24.95
N PHE A 139 16.82 -10.76 25.38
CA PHE A 139 18.03 -10.81 24.54
C PHE A 139 18.52 -12.23 24.23
N ASN A 140 17.97 -13.27 24.87
CA ASN A 140 18.17 -14.67 24.50
C ASN A 140 17.04 -15.12 23.55
N LEU A 141 17.05 -14.55 22.35
CA LEU A 141 16.11 -14.92 21.30
C LEU A 141 16.54 -16.24 20.66
N ASP A 142 16.06 -17.35 21.23
CA ASP A 142 15.84 -18.56 20.42
C ASP A 142 14.75 -18.22 19.39
N ASP A 143 15.17 -18.04 18.14
CA ASP A 143 14.55 -18.03 16.80
C ASP A 143 13.01 -18.22 16.57
N LYS A 144 12.12 -18.03 17.55
CA LYS A 144 10.67 -18.20 17.38
C LYS A 144 9.88 -17.01 17.93
N GLN A 145 9.71 -16.03 17.04
CA GLN A 145 8.46 -15.29 16.82
C GLN A 145 7.87 -14.48 17.99
N LEU A 146 8.58 -13.46 18.47
CA LEU A 146 7.91 -12.26 18.97
C LEU A 146 8.57 -11.01 18.36
N LEU A 147 7.75 -10.16 17.74
CA LEU A 147 8.20 -8.87 17.20
C LEU A 147 8.64 -7.99 18.38
N SER A 148 9.82 -7.38 18.28
CA SER A 148 10.32 -6.52 19.34
C SER A 148 9.41 -5.30 19.50
N ARG A 149 9.30 -4.76 20.72
CA ARG A 149 8.53 -3.52 20.98
C ARG A 149 8.91 -2.40 20.02
N GLN A 150 10.21 -2.32 19.67
CA GLN A 150 10.72 -1.35 18.70
C GLN A 150 10.14 -1.56 17.29
N GLN A 151 10.05 -2.81 16.83
CA GLN A 151 9.43 -3.14 15.54
C GLN A 151 7.95 -2.78 15.50
N ILE A 152 7.21 -3.04 16.59
CA ILE A 152 5.79 -2.70 16.70
C ILE A 152 5.60 -1.18 16.63
N THR A 153 6.36 -0.41 17.43
CA THR A 153 6.27 1.05 17.42
C THR A 153 6.69 1.66 16.09
N MET A 154 7.71 1.09 15.45
CA MET A 154 8.15 1.54 14.13
C MET A 154 7.05 1.32 13.09
N ARG A 155 6.33 0.20 13.16
CA ARG A 155 5.22 -0.05 12.23
C ARG A 155 4.05 0.89 12.49
N MET A 156 3.70 1.12 13.75
CA MET A 156 2.64 2.07 14.12
C MET A 156 2.93 3.48 13.59
N GLU A 157 4.16 3.96 13.74
CA GLU A 157 4.54 5.29 13.27
C GLU A 157 4.61 5.35 11.74
N SER A 158 5.06 4.29 11.08
CA SER A 158 5.03 4.18 9.62
C SER A 158 3.60 4.24 9.07
N ASP A 159 2.66 3.52 9.69
CA ASP A 159 1.26 3.52 9.27
C ASP A 159 0.62 4.90 9.52
N ARG A 160 0.95 5.55 10.64
CA ARG A 160 0.53 6.92 10.94
C ARG A 160 1.06 7.93 9.92
N GLU A 161 2.34 7.85 9.58
CA GLU A 161 2.98 8.75 8.61
C GLU A 161 2.45 8.49 7.19
N SER A 162 2.20 7.24 6.82
CA SER A 162 1.55 6.88 5.56
C SER A 162 0.13 7.45 5.47
N HIS A 163 -0.67 7.27 6.53
CA HIS A 163 -2.00 7.85 6.60
C HIS A 163 -1.96 9.37 6.49
N LYS A 164 -1.06 10.02 7.22
CA LYS A 164 -0.87 11.47 7.17
C LYS A 164 -0.53 11.94 5.74
N ARG A 165 0.48 11.36 5.10
CA ARG A 165 0.87 11.68 3.71
C ARG A 165 -0.26 11.44 2.71
N SER A 166 -1.05 10.39 2.91
CA SER A 166 -2.22 10.11 2.06
C SER A 166 -3.30 11.19 2.16
N LYS A 167 -3.41 11.88 3.30
CA LYS A 167 -4.36 12.98 3.52
C LYS A 167 -3.81 14.33 3.04
N GLU A 168 -2.50 14.53 3.05
CA GLU A 168 -1.84 15.77 2.60
C GLU A 168 -2.09 16.10 1.13
N THR A 169 -2.38 15.10 0.29
CA THR A 169 -2.62 15.31 -1.15
C THR A 169 -4.10 15.37 -1.55
N LEU A 170 -5.04 15.12 -0.62
CA LEU A 170 -6.47 15.04 -0.94
C LEU A 170 -7.08 16.35 -1.47
N TRP A 171 -6.50 17.49 -1.09
CA TRP A 171 -6.98 18.82 -1.49
C TRP A 171 -6.25 19.36 -2.73
N ILE A 172 -5.26 18.63 -3.28
CA ILE A 172 -4.52 19.05 -4.47
C ILE A 172 -5.40 18.84 -5.71
N VAL A 173 -5.55 19.88 -6.51
CA VAL A 173 -6.21 19.83 -7.82
C VAL A 173 -5.15 19.95 -8.90
N ASN A 174 -4.93 18.86 -9.65
CA ASN A 174 -3.95 18.83 -10.72
C ASN A 174 -4.47 19.63 -11.93
N ARG A 175 -3.79 20.73 -12.26
CA ARG A 175 -4.07 21.55 -13.45
C ARG A 175 -2.91 21.37 -14.44
N PRO A 176 -3.00 20.43 -15.40
CA PRO A 176 -1.93 20.18 -16.35
C PRO A 176 -1.87 21.31 -17.39
N HIS A 177 -0.92 22.23 -17.19
CA HIS A 177 -0.65 23.41 -18.00
C HIS A 177 -1.79 24.45 -18.06
N GLU A 178 -1.39 25.71 -17.92
CA GLU A 178 -2.27 26.87 -17.74
C GLU A 178 -3.45 26.90 -18.72
N PRO A 179 -4.63 27.04 -18.15
CA PRO A 179 -5.01 28.36 -17.68
C PRO A 179 -5.40 28.42 -16.18
N ASN A 180 -5.22 29.59 -15.58
CA ASN A 180 -5.59 29.88 -14.18
C ASN A 180 -7.11 29.88 -13.89
N TYR A 181 -7.95 29.50 -14.85
CA TYR A 181 -9.39 29.41 -14.67
C TYR A 181 -9.84 27.97 -14.38
N VAL A 182 -10.91 27.86 -13.58
CA VAL A 182 -11.56 26.59 -13.29
C VAL A 182 -12.25 26.10 -14.57
N THR A 183 -11.89 24.93 -15.07
CA THR A 183 -12.58 24.31 -16.20
C THR A 183 -13.89 23.67 -15.74
N GLU A 184 -14.84 23.50 -16.65
CA GLU A 184 -16.12 22.85 -16.34
C GLU A 184 -15.92 21.41 -15.83
N GLU A 185 -14.97 20.68 -16.40
CA GLU A 185 -14.60 19.34 -15.95
C GLU A 185 -14.03 19.34 -14.53
N GLU A 186 -13.16 20.30 -14.20
CA GLU A 186 -12.66 20.49 -12.83
C GLU A 186 -13.81 20.79 -11.87
N PHE A 187 -14.70 21.72 -12.26
CA PHE A 187 -15.85 22.11 -11.46
C PHE A 187 -16.76 20.93 -11.13
N ALA A 188 -17.14 20.18 -12.18
CA ALA A 188 -18.02 19.03 -12.06
C ALA A 188 -17.42 17.95 -11.16
N HIS A 189 -16.15 17.59 -11.38
CA HIS A 189 -15.53 16.47 -10.69
C HIS A 189 -15.09 16.80 -9.25
N ASN A 190 -14.51 17.98 -9.03
CA ASN A 190 -13.91 18.33 -7.74
C ASN A 190 -14.86 19.02 -6.77
N TYR A 191 -15.88 19.71 -7.27
CA TYR A 191 -16.78 20.52 -6.44
C TYR A 191 -18.20 19.99 -6.51
N TRP A 192 -18.78 19.86 -7.69
CA TRP A 192 -20.20 19.53 -7.85
C TRP A 192 -20.55 18.09 -7.43
N ASN A 193 -19.83 17.10 -7.96
CA ASN A 193 -20.12 15.69 -7.71
C ASN A 193 -19.84 15.25 -6.27
N LYS A 194 -19.03 16.02 -5.53
CA LYS A 194 -18.73 15.76 -4.12
C LYS A 194 -19.77 16.37 -3.18
N VAL A 195 -20.62 17.28 -3.66
CA VAL A 195 -21.67 17.88 -2.84
C VAL A 195 -22.78 16.86 -2.64
N GLN A 196 -22.98 16.46 -1.39
CA GLN A 196 -24.13 15.67 -0.98
C GLN A 196 -25.24 16.59 -0.47
N LYS A 197 -26.49 16.09 -0.48
CA LYS A 197 -27.60 16.82 0.12
C LYS A 197 -27.33 16.95 1.62
N MET A 198 -27.16 18.19 2.09
CA MET A 198 -26.93 18.46 3.50
C MET A 198 -28.11 17.95 4.35
N SER A 199 -27.76 17.35 5.47
CA SER A 199 -28.69 17.03 6.55
C SER A 199 -29.18 18.31 7.24
N SER A 200 -30.26 18.20 8.00
CA SER A 200 -30.80 19.33 8.77
C SER A 200 -29.80 19.85 9.82
N GLU A 201 -28.97 18.97 10.38
CA GLU A 201 -27.96 19.30 11.39
C GLU A 201 -26.79 20.07 10.77
N GLU A 202 -26.29 19.59 9.62
CA GLU A 202 -25.24 20.29 8.86
C GLU A 202 -25.72 21.66 8.37
N TYR A 203 -26.97 21.75 7.93
CA TYR A 203 -27.57 23.02 7.50
C TYR A 203 -27.66 24.04 8.65
N SER A 204 -28.06 23.59 9.85
CA SER A 204 -28.07 24.45 11.04
C SER A 204 -26.67 24.93 11.41
N SER A 205 -25.68 24.03 11.39
CA SER A 205 -24.28 24.36 11.65
C SER A 205 -23.71 25.35 10.64
N LEU A 206 -24.09 25.22 9.36
CA LEU A 206 -23.71 26.16 8.30
C LEU A 206 -24.28 27.56 8.58
N LEU A 207 -25.55 27.65 8.98
CA LEU A 207 -26.18 28.94 9.32
C LEU A 207 -25.52 29.61 10.52
N ASP A 208 -25.08 28.83 11.51
CA ASP A 208 -24.35 29.36 12.67
C ASP A 208 -23.00 29.96 12.24
N VAL A 209 -22.23 29.24 11.41
CA VAL A 209 -20.95 29.73 10.85
C VAL A 209 -21.16 31.00 10.01
N LEU A 210 -22.20 31.05 9.18
CA LEU A 210 -22.54 32.24 8.39
C LEU A 210 -22.99 33.41 9.28
N GLY A 211 -23.71 33.12 10.37
CA GLY A 211 -24.10 34.09 11.38
C GLY A 211 -22.89 34.72 12.07
N ASP A 212 -21.92 33.90 12.46
CA ASP A 212 -20.66 34.36 13.07
C ASP A 212 -19.80 35.16 12.09
N LEU A 213 -19.74 34.75 10.81
CA LEU A 213 -19.09 35.53 9.77
C LEU A 213 -19.74 36.91 9.62
N ASN A 214 -21.07 36.98 9.62
CA ASN A 214 -21.79 38.26 9.51
C ASN A 214 -21.54 39.17 10.74
N LYS A 215 -21.49 38.60 11.95
CA LYS A 215 -21.10 39.36 13.16
C LYS A 215 -19.68 39.92 13.01
N LEU A 216 -18.73 39.10 12.54
CA LEU A 216 -17.35 39.52 12.31
C LEU A 216 -17.28 40.65 11.26
N VAL A 217 -17.98 40.50 10.15
CA VAL A 217 -18.06 41.53 9.10
C VAL A 217 -18.65 42.83 9.64
N ARG A 218 -19.75 42.77 10.41
CA ARG A 218 -20.35 43.95 11.05
C ARG A 218 -19.40 44.64 12.02
N SER A 219 -18.60 43.88 12.77
CA SER A 219 -17.58 44.43 13.66
C SER A 219 -16.37 45.01 12.93
N SER A 220 -16.14 44.59 11.69
CA SER A 220 -15.02 45.04 10.84
C SER A 220 -15.31 46.39 10.20
N PHE A 221 -16.56 46.66 9.82
CA PHE A 221 -16.97 47.99 9.38
C PHE A 221 -16.94 48.95 10.57
N LYS A 222 -16.05 49.95 10.51
CA LYS A 222 -15.90 51.02 11.52
C LYS A 222 -17.11 51.96 11.61
N ASP A 223 -18.27 51.60 11.09
CA ASP A 223 -19.48 52.40 11.20
C ASP A 223 -20.17 52.13 12.55
N ASN A 224 -19.44 52.43 13.64
CA ASN A 224 -20.06 53.04 14.79
C ASN A 224 -20.27 54.52 14.46
N ILE A 225 -21.19 54.80 13.52
CA ILE A 225 -21.78 56.14 13.42
C ILE A 225 -22.82 56.18 14.54
N ALA A 226 -22.56 57.08 15.49
CA ALA A 226 -23.40 57.42 16.62
C ALA A 226 -24.86 57.73 16.23
#